data_AF-A0A3N5UV77-F1
#
_entry.id   AF-A0A3N5UV77-F1
#
_cell.length_a   1.000
_cell.length_b   1.000
_cell.length_c   1.000
_cell.angle_alpha   90.00
_cell.angle_beta   90.00
_cell.angle_gamma   90.00
#
_symmetry.space_group_name_H-M   'P 1'
#
loop_
_entity.id
_entity.type
_entity.pdbx_description
1 polymer ?
#
loop_
_entity_poly.entity_id
_entity_poly.type
_entity_poly.pdbx_seq_one_letter_code
_entity_poly.pdbx_strand_id
1 'polypeptide(L)'
;MHLPQQGLSKEEILNTLQAFKSRDMNWKAGKVWCYVYNPGEDPAEVTRAAYLSFLSENGLDPTVFPSMLKLETDVVRAIINLLRGDA
;
A
#
# COMPACT_ATOMS: atom_id res chain seq x y z
N MET A 1 17.78 -14.23 13.97
CA MET A 1 16.35 -14.55 14.20
C MET A 1 16.10 -15.89 13.51
N HIS A 2 15.39 -16.81 14.16
CA HIS A 2 15.04 -18.12 13.59
C HIS A 2 13.52 -18.21 13.41
N LEU A 3 13.05 -19.00 12.44
CA LEU A 3 11.63 -19.34 12.36
C LEU A 3 11.24 -20.09 13.65
N PRO A 4 10.18 -19.66 14.36
CA PRO A 4 9.76 -20.34 15.57
C PRO A 4 9.22 -21.74 15.22
N GLN A 5 9.43 -22.71 16.11
CA GLN A 5 8.94 -24.08 15.90
C GLN A 5 7.41 -24.15 15.93
N GLN A 6 6.75 -23.20 16.59
CA GLN A 6 5.30 -23.04 16.62
C GLN A 6 4.93 -21.64 16.10
N GLY A 7 3.86 -21.58 15.30
CA GLY A 7 3.34 -20.31 14.79
C GLY A 7 2.87 -19.40 15.92
N LEU A 8 3.22 -18.12 15.83
CA LEU A 8 2.68 -17.09 16.73
C LEU A 8 1.20 -16.86 16.45
N SER A 9 0.46 -16.49 17.48
CA SER A 9 -0.91 -16.01 17.31
C SER A 9 -0.94 -14.69 16.54
N LYS A 10 -2.09 -14.39 15.94
CA LYS A 10 -2.33 -13.11 15.25
C LYS A 10 -2.03 -11.91 16.15
N GLU A 11 -2.44 -11.98 17.42
CA GLU A 11 -2.24 -10.91 18.40
C GLU A 11 -0.75 -10.70 18.70
N GLU A 12 0.00 -11.77 18.95
CA GLU A 12 1.45 -11.69 19.18
C GLU A 12 2.18 -11.08 17.98
N ILE A 13 1.81 -11.46 16.76
CA ILE A 13 2.37 -10.89 15.53
C ILE A 13 2.08 -9.39 15.46
N LEU A 14 0.81 -8.99 15.61
CA LEU A 14 0.43 -7.58 15.50
C LEU A 14 1.05 -6.72 16.61
N ASN A 15 1.11 -7.21 17.84
CA ASN A 15 1.77 -6.53 18.96
C ASN A 15 3.26 -6.36 18.71
N THR A 16 3.93 -7.38 18.16
CA THR A 16 5.35 -7.29 17.77
C THR A 16 5.56 -6.22 16.70
N LEU A 17 4.70 -6.18 15.67
CA LEU A 17 4.78 -5.14 14.63
C LEU A 17 4.56 -3.73 15.20
N GLN A 18 3.62 -3.55 16.15
CA GLN A 18 3.44 -2.27 16.83
C GLN A 18 4.64 -1.88 17.68
N ALA A 19 5.26 -2.85 18.37
CA ALA A 19 6.49 -2.61 19.12
C ALA A 19 7.63 -2.14 18.22
N PHE A 20 7.75 -2.68 17.00
CA PHE A 20 8.72 -2.18 16.02
C PHE A 20 8.43 -0.74 15.61
N LYS A 21 7.16 -0.43 15.28
CA LYS A 21 6.71 0.92 14.91
C LYS A 21 6.91 1.97 16.00
N SER A 22 6.92 1.56 17.28
CA SER A 22 7.12 2.50 18.40
C SER A 22 8.46 3.26 18.34
N ARG A 23 9.44 2.75 17.58
CA ARG A 23 10.75 3.38 17.36
C ARG A 23 10.82 4.22 16.09
N ASP A 24 9.78 4.21 15.26
CA ASP A 24 9.74 5.00 14.03
C ASP A 24 9.56 6.49 14.36
N MET A 25 10.12 7.35 13.52
CA MET A 25 9.91 8.78 13.64
C MET A 25 8.43 9.13 13.45
N ASN A 26 7.91 10.05 14.27
CA ASN A 26 6.54 10.53 14.16
C ASN A 26 6.37 11.47 12.96
N TRP A 27 6.29 10.89 11.76
CA TRP A 27 6.09 11.62 10.51
C TRP A 27 4.74 12.32 10.43
N LYS A 28 3.71 11.81 11.12
CA LYS A 28 2.38 12.43 11.19
C LYS A 28 2.39 13.80 11.86
N ALA A 29 3.36 14.08 12.74
CA ALA A 29 3.53 15.39 13.35
C ALA A 29 4.13 16.46 12.42
N GLY A 30 4.43 16.12 11.15
CA GLY A 30 4.99 17.04 10.16
C GLY A 30 6.47 17.40 10.40
N LYS A 31 7.17 16.65 11.25
CA LYS A 31 8.57 16.91 11.65
C LYS A 31 9.59 16.02 10.93
N VAL A 32 9.18 15.38 9.85
CA VAL A 32 9.98 14.40 9.10
C VAL A 32 9.98 14.79 7.63
N TRP A 33 11.14 15.23 7.13
CA TRP A 33 11.27 15.81 5.80
C TRP A 33 11.43 14.72 4.72
N CYS A 34 10.69 14.84 3.61
CA CYS A 34 10.78 14.01 2.39
C CYS A 34 10.54 12.49 2.49
N TYR A 35 10.32 11.92 3.67
CA TYR A 35 10.13 10.46 3.79
C TYR A 35 8.70 9.98 3.52
N VAL A 36 7.69 10.70 4.02
CA VAL A 36 6.28 10.30 3.87
C VAL A 36 5.47 11.48 3.34
N TYR A 37 4.95 11.34 2.12
CA TYR A 37 3.99 12.28 1.53
C TYR A 37 2.61 11.94 2.07
N ASN A 38 2.24 12.58 3.19
CA ASN A 38 0.96 12.33 3.85
C ASN A 38 -0.20 12.84 2.97
N PRO A 39 -1.08 11.95 2.47
CA PRO A 39 -2.18 12.37 1.60
C PRO A 39 -3.40 12.86 2.38
N GLY A 40 -3.37 12.82 3.72
CA GLY A 40 -4.53 13.05 4.59
C GLY A 40 -5.30 11.76 4.89
N GLU A 41 -6.24 11.82 5.84
CA GLU A 41 -6.92 10.61 6.34
C GLU A 41 -7.89 10.01 5.30
N ASP A 42 -8.65 10.83 4.57
CA ASP A 42 -9.62 10.35 3.57
C ASP A 42 -8.94 9.58 2.41
N PRO A 43 -7.92 10.12 1.70
CA PRO A 43 -7.19 9.34 0.72
C PRO A 43 -6.45 8.12 1.30
N ALA A 44 -5.99 8.20 2.56
CA ALA A 44 -5.32 7.08 3.22
C ALA A 44 -6.30 5.94 3.55
N GLU A 45 -7.57 6.23 3.83
CA GLU A 45 -8.61 5.22 4.00
C GLU A 45 -8.90 4.50 2.68
N VAL A 46 -9.11 5.25 1.60
CA VAL A 46 -9.38 4.70 0.26
C VAL A 46 -8.25 3.78 -0.19
N THR A 47 -7.00 4.23 -0.07
CA THR A 47 -5.82 3.43 -0.45
C THR A 47 -5.67 2.17 0.40
N ARG A 48 -5.95 2.23 1.71
CA ARG A 48 -5.92 1.04 2.58
C ARG A 48 -7.01 0.04 2.20
N ALA A 49 -8.23 0.51 1.96
CA ALA A 49 -9.34 -0.34 1.57
C ALA A 49 -9.05 -1.03 0.23
N ALA A 50 -8.61 -0.26 -0.78
CA ALA A 50 -8.24 -0.81 -2.08
C ALA A 50 -7.12 -1.85 -1.97
N TYR A 51 -6.06 -1.58 -1.21
CA TYR A 51 -4.97 -2.54 -1.01
C TYR A 51 -5.43 -3.84 -0.37
N LEU A 52 -6.27 -3.77 0.68
CA LEU A 52 -6.79 -4.97 1.33
C LEU A 52 -7.74 -5.77 0.42
N SER A 53 -8.52 -5.09 -0.42
CA SER A 53 -9.41 -5.73 -1.41
C SER A 53 -8.67 -6.40 -2.56
N PHE A 54 -7.47 -5.92 -2.91
CA PHE A 54 -6.65 -6.42 -4.02
C PHE A 54 -5.34 -7.09 -3.56
N LEU A 55 -5.25 -7.46 -2.28
CA LEU A 55 -4.00 -7.93 -1.67
C LEU A 55 -3.45 -9.21 -2.32
N SER A 56 -4.32 -10.04 -2.87
CA SER A 56 -3.96 -11.37 -3.38
C SER A 56 -3.88 -11.42 -4.91
N GLU A 57 -4.47 -10.43 -5.58
CA GLU A 57 -4.54 -10.29 -7.03
C GLU A 57 -3.15 -10.02 -7.62
N ASN A 58 -2.86 -10.65 -8.76
CA ASN A 58 -1.53 -10.64 -9.36
C ASN A 58 -1.58 -10.09 -10.80
N GLY A 59 -0.68 -9.16 -11.13
CA GLY A 59 -0.55 -8.58 -12.47
C GLY A 59 0.13 -9.47 -13.52
N LEU A 60 0.55 -10.70 -13.17
CA LEU A 60 1.28 -11.60 -14.08
C LEU A 60 0.47 -12.02 -15.32
N ASP A 61 -0.79 -12.42 -15.13
CA ASP A 61 -1.66 -12.88 -16.22
C ASP A 61 -2.96 -12.05 -16.26
N PRO A 62 -3.11 -11.15 -17.25
CA PRO A 62 -4.28 -10.27 -17.34
C PRO A 62 -5.57 -11.00 -17.72
N THR A 63 -5.48 -12.25 -18.20
CA THR A 63 -6.67 -13.07 -18.47
C THR A 63 -7.26 -13.68 -17.20
N VAL A 64 -6.42 -13.87 -16.17
CA VAL A 64 -6.83 -14.36 -14.84
C VAL A 64 -7.31 -13.21 -13.96
N PHE A 65 -6.65 -12.04 -14.02
CA PHE A 65 -7.00 -10.85 -13.25
C PHE A 65 -7.29 -9.63 -14.15
N PRO A 66 -8.40 -9.64 -14.91
CA PRO A 66 -8.72 -8.55 -15.84
C PRO A 66 -9.01 -7.22 -15.12
N SER A 67 -9.42 -7.25 -13.85
CA SER A 67 -9.57 -6.06 -13.02
C SER A 67 -8.25 -5.32 -12.81
N MET A 68 -7.14 -6.04 -12.58
CA MET A 68 -5.81 -5.44 -12.43
C MET A 68 -5.36 -4.75 -13.72
N LEU A 69 -5.53 -5.41 -14.87
CA LEU A 69 -5.23 -4.81 -16.17
C LEU A 69 -6.02 -3.50 -16.36
N LYS A 70 -7.30 -3.48 -16.01
CA LYS A 70 -8.14 -2.27 -16.13
C LYS A 70 -7.61 -1.14 -15.25
N LEU A 71 -7.31 -1.41 -13.98
CA LEU A 71 -6.79 -0.41 -13.05
C LEU A 71 -5.45 0.15 -13.52
N GLU A 72 -4.52 -0.71 -13.93
CA GLU A 72 -3.20 -0.28 -14.41
C GLU A 72 -3.30 0.58 -15.67
N THR A 73 -4.11 0.16 -16.65
CA THR A 73 -4.30 0.92 -17.90
C THR A 73 -5.00 2.26 -17.68
N ASP A 74 -5.94 2.33 -16.75
CA ASP A 74 -6.61 3.57 -16.37
C ASP A 74 -5.65 4.57 -15.70
N VAL A 75 -4.80 4.09 -14.78
CA VAL A 75 -3.79 4.94 -14.13
C VAL A 75 -2.82 5.50 -15.16
N VAL A 76 -2.30 4.66 -16.06
CA VAL A 76 -1.41 5.12 -17.15
C VAL A 76 -2.12 6.15 -18.03
N ARG A 77 -3.38 5.90 -18.41
CA ARG A 77 -4.16 6.82 -19.23
C ARG A 77 -4.41 8.16 -18.52
N ALA A 78 -4.70 8.15 -17.22
CA ALA A 78 -4.87 9.36 -16.43
C ALA A 78 -3.60 10.23 -16.42
N ILE A 79 -2.41 9.61 -16.30
CA ILE A 79 -1.13 10.32 -16.34
C ILE A 79 -0.80 10.84 -17.74
N ILE A 80 -1.07 10.06 -18.80
CA ILE A 80 -0.92 10.53 -20.19
C ILE A 80 -1.77 11.80 -20.41
N ASN A 81 -3.03 11.78 -19.97
CA ASN A 81 -3.92 12.92 -20.08
C ASN A 81 -3.43 14.13 -19.27
N LEU A 82 -2.99 13.90 -18.02
CA LEU A 82 -2.44 14.95 -17.15
C LEU A 82 -1.22 15.65 -17.76
N LEU A 83 -0.35 14.87 -18.40
CA LEU A 83 0.90 15.34 -19.00
C LEU A 83 0.76 15.70 -20.48
N ARG A 84 -0.45 15.65 -21.05
CA ARG A 84 -0.76 15.95 -22.46
C ARG A 84 0.07 15.12 -23.44
N GLY A 85 0.25 13.83 -23.16
CA GLY A 85 1.09 12.93 -23.96
C GLY A 85 0.52 12.53 -25.33
N ASP A 86 -0.75 12.85 -25.62
CA ASP A 86 -1.38 12.57 -26.91
C ASP A 86 -1.22 13.73 -27.94
N ALA A 87 -0.50 14.80 -27.56
CA ALA A 87 -0.28 16.00 -28.38
C ALA A 87 0.83 15.86 -29.42
#